data_AF-T0Y854-F1
#
_entry.id   AF-T0Y854-F1
#
_cell.length_a   1.000
_cell.length_b   1.000
_cell.length_c   1.000
_cell.angle_alpha   90.00
_cell.angle_beta   90.00
_cell.angle_gamma   90.00
#
_symmetry.space_group_name_H-M   'P 1'
#
loop_
_entity.id
_entity.type
_entity.pdbx_description
1 polymer ?
#
loop_
_entity_poly.entity_id
_entity_poly.type
_entity_poly.pdbx_seq_one_letter_code
_entity_poly.pdbx_strand_id
1 'polypeptide(L)'
;RYIEGNRDHPINRGVLCGKGSAGIMTAISPARLSTPLRRTGVRGSGEFEAISWDEALRIATDRLAAIRATDPNRLALFTGRDQSQSLTGHFARMFGTINYAAHGGFCSVNMAAAGLYSVGGAFWEFGEPDWEHAQLFLLFGVAEDHDSNPIKLGLGRLKARGAKIISINPVRTG
;
A
#
# COMPACT_ATOMS: atom_id res chain seq x y z
N ARG A 1 -17.22 0.45 19.50
CA ARG A 1 -16.67 1.55 18.68
C ARG A 1 -16.91 1.18 17.22
N TYR A 2 -17.37 2.10 16.38
CA TYR A 2 -17.57 1.85 14.95
C TYR A 2 -16.92 2.97 14.12
N ILE A 3 -16.62 2.67 12.86
CA ILE A 3 -16.12 3.64 11.88
C ILE A 3 -17.26 3.89 10.90
N GLU A 4 -17.54 5.16 10.62
CA GLU A 4 -18.46 5.57 9.57
C GLU A 4 -17.76 6.50 8.58
N GLY A 5 -18.28 6.55 7.35
CA GLY A 5 -17.72 7.40 6.31
C GLY A 5 -18.18 8.84 6.47
N ASN A 6 -17.27 9.78 6.21
CA ASN A 6 -17.62 11.20 6.12
C ASN A 6 -18.52 11.46 4.91
N ARG A 7 -19.75 11.92 5.13
CA ARG A 7 -20.74 12.23 4.08
C ARG A 7 -20.30 13.36 3.17
N ASP A 8 -19.48 14.28 3.68
CA ASP A 8 -18.96 15.42 2.94
C ASP A 8 -17.71 15.08 2.11
N HIS A 9 -17.23 13.82 2.17
CA HIS A 9 -16.06 13.42 1.40
C HIS A 9 -16.39 13.40 -0.11
N PRO A 10 -15.62 14.09 -0.97
CA PRO A 10 -16.00 14.37 -2.35
C PRO A 10 -16.13 13.11 -3.22
N ILE A 11 -15.32 12.09 -2.94
CA ILE A 11 -15.25 10.86 -3.74
C ILE A 11 -16.31 9.83 -3.33
N ASN A 12 -16.25 9.32 -2.09
CA ASN A 12 -17.11 8.23 -1.65
C ASN A 12 -18.40 8.68 -0.95
N ARG A 13 -18.57 9.97 -0.62
CA ARG A 13 -19.79 10.55 0.01
C ARG A 13 -20.32 9.73 1.19
N GLY A 14 -19.41 9.26 2.06
CA GLY A 14 -19.72 8.48 3.24
C GLY A 14 -19.84 6.96 3.03
N VAL A 15 -19.75 6.46 1.80
CA VAL A 15 -19.82 5.02 1.53
C VAL A 15 -18.51 4.33 1.91
N LEU A 16 -18.59 3.34 2.80
CA LEU A 16 -17.48 2.45 3.17
C LEU A 16 -17.71 1.04 2.64
N CYS A 17 -16.63 0.36 2.25
CA CYS A 17 -16.67 -1.09 2.01
C CYS A 17 -16.43 -1.84 3.31
N GLY A 18 -16.67 -3.16 3.33
CA GLY A 18 -16.48 -3.99 4.53
C GLY A 18 -15.08 -3.86 5.15
N LYS A 19 -14.03 -3.67 4.33
CA LYS A 19 -12.67 -3.42 4.81
C LYS A 19 -12.57 -2.12 5.62
N GLY A 20 -13.17 -1.03 5.12
CA GLY A 20 -13.15 0.27 5.79
C GLY A 20 -13.94 0.25 7.10
N SER A 21 -15.15 -0.32 7.07
CA SER A 21 -16.01 -0.43 8.26
C SER A 21 -15.38 -1.31 9.36
N ALA A 22 -14.64 -2.35 8.97
CA ALA A 22 -13.93 -3.23 9.88
C ALA A 22 -12.54 -2.72 10.30
N GLY A 23 -12.10 -1.53 9.86
CA GLY A 23 -10.75 -1.03 10.11
C GLY A 23 -10.37 -0.95 11.60
N ILE A 24 -11.36 -0.72 12.48
CA ILE A 24 -11.15 -0.69 13.94
C ILE A 24 -10.70 -2.05 14.50
N MET A 25 -11.04 -3.15 13.82
CA MET A 25 -10.75 -4.51 14.27
C MET A 25 -9.24 -4.78 14.35
N THR A 26 -8.43 -4.20 13.46
CA THR A 26 -6.97 -4.30 13.56
C THR A 26 -6.45 -3.62 14.83
N ALA A 27 -7.03 -2.48 15.20
CA ALA A 27 -6.61 -1.74 16.39
C ALA A 27 -7.01 -2.45 17.68
N ILE A 28 -8.15 -3.15 17.73
CA ILE A 28 -8.61 -3.85 18.95
C ILE A 28 -8.35 -5.36 18.94
N SER A 29 -7.63 -5.86 17.94
CA SER A 29 -7.37 -7.29 17.79
C SER A 29 -6.61 -7.84 19.01
N PRO A 30 -7.04 -8.98 19.59
CA PRO A 30 -6.28 -9.66 20.64
C PRO A 30 -4.92 -10.18 20.13
N ALA A 31 -4.75 -10.34 18.81
CA ALA A 31 -3.48 -10.73 18.20
C ALA A 31 -2.53 -9.55 17.95
N ARG A 32 -2.91 -8.32 18.29
CA ARG A 32 -2.07 -7.14 18.07
C ARG A 32 -0.87 -7.16 19.03
N LEU A 33 0.33 -7.09 18.47
CA LEU A 33 1.55 -6.95 19.27
C LEU A 33 1.51 -5.62 20.05
N SER A 34 1.77 -5.69 21.35
CA SER A 34 1.73 -4.54 22.27
C SER A 34 3.10 -4.11 22.79
N THR A 35 4.11 -4.99 22.67
CA THR A 35 5.47 -4.76 23.16
C THR A 35 6.49 -5.32 22.16
N PRO A 36 7.72 -4.80 22.12
CA PRO A 36 8.80 -5.40 21.35
C PRO A 36 9.07 -6.84 21.78
N LEU A 37 9.41 -7.68 20.81
CA LEU A 37 9.71 -9.10 21.01
C LEU A 37 11.12 -9.41 20.49
N ARG A 38 11.91 -10.10 21.30
CA ARG A 38 13.23 -10.62 20.93
C ARG A 38 13.12 -12.10 20.61
N ARG A 39 13.63 -12.51 19.46
CA ARG A 39 13.71 -13.94 19.10
C ARG A 39 14.78 -14.62 19.94
N THR A 40 14.42 -15.71 20.61
CA THR A 40 15.32 -16.51 21.46
C THR A 40 15.74 -17.83 20.81
N GLY A 41 14.90 -18.37 19.91
CA GLY A 41 15.17 -19.60 19.18
C GLY A 41 15.80 -19.43 17.80
N VAL A 42 15.99 -20.57 17.13
CA VAL A 42 16.40 -20.61 15.72
C VAL A 42 15.37 -19.91 14.83
N ARG A 43 15.81 -19.34 13.70
CA ARG A 43 14.87 -18.67 12.78
C ARG A 43 13.81 -19.67 12.30
N GLY A 44 12.54 -19.30 12.43
CA GLY A 44 11.40 -20.15 12.07
C GLY A 44 10.80 -20.95 13.24
N SER A 45 11.44 -20.97 14.42
CA SER A 45 10.92 -21.66 15.61
C SER A 45 9.65 -21.04 16.20
N GLY A 46 9.45 -19.74 16.01
CA GLY A 46 8.36 -19.00 16.68
C GLY A 46 8.65 -18.66 18.14
N GLU A 47 9.88 -18.86 18.63
CA GLU A 47 10.27 -18.59 20.01
C GLU A 47 10.70 -17.14 20.21
N PHE A 48 9.94 -16.41 21.03
CA PHE A 48 10.18 -15.01 21.35
C PHE A 48 9.94 -14.73 22.84
N GLU A 49 10.63 -13.71 23.35
CA GLU A 49 10.38 -13.14 24.68
C GLU A 49 10.09 -11.64 24.56
N ALA A 50 9.31 -11.11 25.50
CA ALA A 50 9.05 -9.68 25.58
C ALA A 50 10.26 -8.93 26.14
N ILE A 51 10.61 -7.80 25.53
CA ILE A 51 11.69 -6.91 25.99
C ILE A 51 11.19 -5.47 26.08
N SER A 52 11.94 -4.62 26.79
CA SER A 52 11.63 -3.19 26.86
C SER A 52 11.92 -2.47 25.54
N TRP A 53 11.32 -1.30 25.35
CA TRP A 53 11.63 -0.44 24.21
C TRP A 53 13.10 0.01 24.20
N ASP A 54 13.67 0.34 25.35
CA ASP A 54 15.07 0.75 25.46
C ASP A 54 16.01 -0.38 25.03
N GLU A 55 15.72 -1.62 25.45
CA GLU A 55 16.50 -2.78 25.03
C GLU A 55 16.37 -3.04 23.53
N ALA A 56 15.15 -2.97 22.99
CA ALA A 56 14.88 -3.19 21.58
C ALA A 56 15.60 -2.16 20.69
N LEU A 57 15.53 -0.89 21.07
CA LEU A 57 16.20 0.21 20.37
C LEU A 57 17.71 0.06 20.45
N ARG A 58 18.26 -0.25 21.62
CA ARG A 58 19.70 -0.50 21.79
C ARG A 58 20.19 -1.64 20.88
N ILE A 59 19.50 -2.78 20.87
CA ILE A 59 19.84 -3.92 19.99
C ILE A 59 19.84 -3.50 18.51
N ALA A 60 18.82 -2.75 18.09
CA ALA A 60 18.73 -2.26 16.72
C ALA A 60 19.87 -1.29 16.39
N THR A 61 20.13 -0.30 17.24
CA THR A 61 21.15 0.72 17.00
C THR A 61 22.56 0.15 17.04
N ASP A 62 22.87 -0.76 17.98
CA ASP A 62 24.19 -1.40 18.07
C ASP A 62 24.52 -2.13 16.77
N ARG A 63 23.54 -2.91 16.25
CA ARG A 63 23.70 -3.64 14.99
C ARG A 63 23.81 -2.70 13.79
N LEU A 64 22.95 -1.68 13.72
CA LEU A 64 22.92 -0.72 12.62
C LEU A 64 24.19 0.14 12.59
N ALA A 65 24.71 0.56 13.74
CA ALA A 65 25.95 1.31 13.85
C ALA A 65 27.15 0.49 13.34
N ALA A 66 27.25 -0.79 13.71
CA ALA A 66 28.30 -1.68 13.21
C ALA A 66 28.25 -1.87 11.68
N ILE A 67 27.05 -2.00 11.11
CA ILE A 67 26.87 -2.07 9.65
C ILE A 67 27.33 -0.76 9.01
N ARG A 68 26.84 0.38 9.51
CA ARG A 68 27.17 1.70 8.98
C ARG A 68 28.67 2.01 9.02
N ALA A 69 29.35 1.59 10.09
CA ALA A 69 30.79 1.80 10.27
C ALA A 69 31.66 0.98 9.28
N THR A 70 31.08 -0.04 8.64
CA THR A 70 31.80 -0.91 7.70
C THR A 70 31.38 -0.65 6.25
N ASP A 71 30.22 -1.18 5.85
CA ASP A 71 29.62 -0.91 4.56
C ASP A 71 28.10 -0.74 4.75
N PRO A 72 27.57 0.50 4.64
CA PRO A 72 26.16 0.75 4.84
C PRO A 72 25.28 0.01 3.82
N ASN A 73 25.79 -0.37 2.65
CA ASN A 73 25.02 -1.13 1.66
C ASN A 73 24.72 -2.57 2.10
N ARG A 74 25.33 -3.06 3.18
CA ARG A 74 24.96 -4.35 3.80
C ARG A 74 23.59 -4.30 4.50
N LEU A 75 22.99 -3.11 4.64
CA LEU A 75 21.60 -2.94 5.06
C LEU A 75 20.69 -2.85 3.84
N ALA A 76 19.67 -3.71 3.78
CA ALA A 76 18.52 -3.54 2.89
C ALA A 76 17.29 -3.11 3.70
N LEU A 77 16.61 -2.04 3.27
CA LEU A 77 15.39 -1.53 3.89
C LEU A 77 14.20 -1.71 2.94
N PHE A 78 13.28 -2.59 3.31
CA PHE A 78 12.04 -2.81 2.56
C PHE A 78 10.85 -2.33 3.38
N THR A 79 10.01 -1.49 2.79
CA THR A 79 8.75 -1.06 3.40
C THR A 79 7.54 -1.59 2.64
N GLY A 80 6.43 -1.74 3.35
CA GLY A 80 5.17 -2.21 2.77
C GLY A 80 4.49 -1.14 1.93
N ARG A 81 3.15 -1.19 1.88
CA ARG A 81 2.33 -0.11 1.32
C ARG A 81 2.12 0.98 2.38
N ASP A 82 3.22 1.55 2.88
CA ASP A 82 3.18 2.72 3.75
C ASP A 82 3.38 4.01 2.93
N GLN A 83 2.65 5.06 3.30
CA GLN A 83 2.77 6.37 2.66
C GLN A 83 3.98 7.16 3.21
N SER A 84 4.83 6.51 3.99
CA SER A 84 6.04 7.09 4.61
C SER A 84 7.30 6.90 3.78
N GLN A 85 7.19 6.64 2.47
CA GLN A 85 8.36 6.46 1.60
C GLN A 85 9.32 7.64 1.62
N SER A 86 8.83 8.87 1.82
CA SER A 86 9.68 10.05 2.00
C SER A 86 10.55 9.95 3.24
N LEU A 87 9.98 9.51 4.37
CA LEU A 87 10.70 9.31 5.63
C LEU A 87 11.66 8.13 5.55
N THR A 88 11.22 6.99 5.00
CA THR A 88 12.02 5.77 4.96
C THR A 88 13.16 5.88 3.95
N GLY A 89 12.91 6.53 2.80
CA GLY A 89 13.95 6.91 1.85
C GLY A 89 14.93 7.92 2.42
N HIS A 90 14.44 8.92 3.18
CA HIS A 90 15.32 9.87 3.89
C HIS A 90 16.21 9.14 4.91
N PHE A 91 15.65 8.24 5.71
CA PHE A 91 16.42 7.43 6.65
C PHE A 91 17.48 6.59 5.94
N ALA A 92 17.13 5.88 4.86
CA ALA A 92 18.08 5.06 4.11
C ALA A 92 19.25 5.90 3.56
N ARG A 93 18.95 7.08 3.01
CA ARG A 93 19.96 8.04 2.52
C ARG A 93 20.86 8.56 3.65
N MET A 94 20.29 8.89 4.81
CA MET A 94 21.04 9.34 5.98
C MET A 94 21.89 8.23 6.60
N PHE A 95 21.43 6.98 6.54
CA PHE A 95 22.20 5.81 6.93
C PHE A 95 23.36 5.54 5.97
N GLY A 96 23.17 5.85 4.68
CA GLY A 96 24.16 5.70 3.62
C GLY A 96 23.97 4.46 2.75
N THR A 97 22.82 3.77 2.84
CA THR A 97 22.52 2.62 1.98
C THR A 97 21.77 3.04 0.73
N ILE A 98 22.13 2.45 -0.41
CA ILE A 98 21.35 2.56 -1.66
C ILE A 98 20.27 1.48 -1.75
N ASN A 99 20.31 0.47 -0.87
CA ASN A 99 19.45 -0.71 -0.93
C ASN A 99 18.15 -0.45 -0.16
N TYR A 100 17.29 0.41 -0.70
CA TYR A 100 15.96 0.64 -0.15
C TYR A 100 14.88 0.52 -1.23
N ALA A 101 13.76 -0.09 -0.88
CA ALA A 101 12.65 -0.29 -1.80
C ALA A 101 11.32 -0.37 -1.04
N ALA A 102 10.23 -0.19 -1.78
CA ALA A 102 8.87 -0.29 -1.27
C ALA A 102 8.02 -1.19 -2.17
N HIS A 103 6.77 -1.44 -1.76
CA HIS A 103 5.82 -2.29 -2.50
C HIS A 103 5.65 -1.90 -3.99
N GLY A 104 5.87 -0.63 -4.36
CA GLY A 104 5.67 -0.14 -5.73
C GLY A 104 6.40 -0.94 -6.81
N GLY A 105 7.59 -1.46 -6.52
CA GLY A 105 8.36 -2.29 -7.47
C GLY A 105 7.66 -3.60 -7.86
N PHE A 106 6.73 -4.10 -7.02
CA PHE A 106 5.91 -5.27 -7.31
C PHE A 106 4.57 -4.93 -7.97
N CYS A 107 4.12 -3.68 -7.90
CA CYS A 107 2.74 -3.30 -8.27
C CYS A 107 2.67 -2.35 -9.45
N SER A 108 3.25 -1.14 -9.33
CA SER A 108 2.83 0.01 -10.15
C SER A 108 3.95 0.82 -10.77
N VAL A 109 5.21 0.48 -10.50
CA VAL A 109 6.36 1.17 -11.11
C VAL A 109 6.41 1.00 -12.63
N ASN A 110 5.85 -0.09 -13.17
CA ASN A 110 5.68 -0.27 -14.62
C ASN A 110 4.78 0.82 -15.23
N MET A 111 3.70 1.21 -14.57
CA MET A 111 2.81 2.28 -15.03
C MET A 111 3.49 3.64 -14.99
N ALA A 112 4.19 3.94 -13.89
CA ALA A 112 4.98 5.17 -13.77
C ALA A 112 6.06 5.26 -14.86
N ALA A 113 6.75 4.16 -15.15
CA ALA A 113 7.73 4.08 -16.23
C ALA A 113 7.09 4.29 -17.61
N ALA A 114 5.98 3.61 -17.91
CA ALA A 114 5.25 3.78 -19.16
C ALA A 114 4.83 5.24 -19.37
N GLY A 115 4.39 5.92 -18.31
CA GLY A 115 4.07 7.35 -18.33
C GLY A 115 5.25 8.22 -18.73
N LEU A 116 6.41 8.00 -18.12
CA LEU A 116 7.64 8.73 -18.45
C LEU A 116 8.01 8.59 -19.93
N TYR A 117 7.86 7.40 -20.50
CA TYR A 117 8.19 7.13 -21.90
C TYR A 117 7.13 7.62 -22.90
N SER A 118 5.86 7.70 -22.52
CA SER A 118 4.74 7.96 -23.45
C SER A 118 4.19 9.38 -23.38
N VAL A 119 4.06 9.95 -22.19
CA VAL A 119 3.37 11.23 -21.95
C VAL A 119 4.25 12.26 -21.23
N GLY A 120 5.54 11.95 -21.04
CA GLY A 120 6.53 12.88 -20.49
C GLY A 120 6.50 13.04 -18.97
N GLY A 121 5.76 12.18 -18.26
CA GLY A 121 5.64 12.26 -16.81
C GLY A 121 5.23 10.93 -16.18
N ALA A 122 5.70 10.67 -14.96
CA ALA A 122 5.20 9.55 -14.19
C ALA A 122 3.73 9.81 -13.82
N PHE A 123 2.84 8.90 -14.21
CA PHE A 123 1.48 8.88 -13.69
C PHE A 123 1.30 7.67 -12.77
N TRP A 124 0.64 7.91 -11.65
CA TRP A 124 0.26 6.88 -10.69
C TRP A 124 -1.22 6.54 -10.86
N GLU A 125 -1.67 5.46 -10.22
CA GLU A 125 -3.01 4.83 -10.31
C GLU A 125 -4.21 5.76 -9.97
N PHE A 126 -4.00 7.06 -9.77
CA PHE A 126 -4.97 7.99 -9.18
C PHE A 126 -5.62 8.95 -10.19
N GLY A 127 -5.46 8.70 -11.50
CA GLY A 127 -6.29 9.36 -12.48
C GLY A 127 -7.72 8.84 -12.38
N GLU A 128 -8.68 9.69 -11.99
CA GLU A 128 -10.08 9.31 -12.04
C GLU A 128 -10.58 9.38 -13.49
N PRO A 129 -11.22 8.32 -14.01
CA PRO A 129 -11.84 8.37 -15.32
C PRO A 129 -12.87 9.49 -15.42
N ASP A 130 -13.00 10.06 -16.60
CA ASP A 130 -14.09 10.98 -16.91
C ASP A 130 -15.41 10.20 -17.03
N TRP A 131 -16.02 9.95 -15.88
CA TRP A 131 -17.28 9.23 -15.78
C TRP A 131 -18.42 9.95 -16.50
N GLU A 132 -18.34 11.26 -16.68
CA GLU A 132 -19.41 12.11 -17.23
C GLU A 132 -19.45 12.07 -18.75
N HIS A 133 -18.28 12.01 -19.41
CA HIS A 133 -18.21 12.09 -20.87
C HIS A 133 -17.80 10.78 -21.56
N ALA A 134 -17.22 9.81 -20.85
CA ALA A 134 -16.82 8.54 -21.48
C ALA A 134 -18.02 7.81 -22.13
N GLN A 135 -17.84 7.45 -23.41
CA GLN A 135 -18.81 6.67 -24.20
C GLN A 135 -18.40 5.20 -24.34
N LEU A 136 -17.09 4.93 -24.21
CA LEU A 136 -16.48 3.62 -24.17
C LEU A 136 -15.53 3.55 -22.98
N PHE A 137 -15.66 2.52 -22.17
CA PHE A 137 -14.78 2.27 -21.03
C PHE A 137 -14.14 0.89 -21.16
N LEU A 138 -12.81 0.86 -21.25
CA LEU A 138 -12.02 -0.36 -21.40
C LEU A 138 -11.33 -0.71 -20.07
N LEU A 139 -11.62 -1.90 -19.58
CA LEU A 139 -10.96 -2.54 -18.45
C LEU A 139 -10.02 -3.60 -18.99
N PHE A 140 -8.72 -3.47 -18.75
CA PHE A 140 -7.71 -4.43 -19.22
C PHE A 140 -6.91 -4.93 -18.03
N GLY A 141 -7.04 -6.21 -17.68
CA GLY A 141 -6.33 -6.78 -16.52
C GLY A 141 -6.84 -6.28 -15.16
N VAL A 142 -8.07 -5.77 -15.09
CA VAL A 142 -8.66 -5.18 -13.88
C VAL A 142 -9.69 -6.13 -13.26
N ALA A 143 -9.57 -6.41 -11.97
CA ALA A 143 -10.58 -7.11 -11.18
C ALA A 143 -11.56 -6.11 -10.55
N GLU A 144 -12.55 -5.68 -11.35
CA GLU A 144 -13.49 -4.59 -11.03
C GLU A 144 -14.40 -4.88 -9.82
N ASP A 145 -14.59 -6.15 -9.47
CA ASP A 145 -15.35 -6.61 -8.31
C ASP A 145 -14.57 -6.46 -6.99
N HIS A 146 -13.23 -6.49 -7.05
CA HIS A 146 -12.33 -6.36 -5.90
C HIS A 146 -11.89 -4.93 -5.61
N ASP A 147 -12.08 -4.04 -6.57
CA ASP A 147 -11.73 -2.64 -6.44
C ASP A 147 -12.66 -1.88 -5.46
N SER A 148 -12.19 -0.70 -5.07
CA SER A 148 -12.82 0.26 -4.19
C SER A 148 -14.19 0.73 -4.69
N ASN A 149 -15.02 1.24 -3.78
CA ASN A 149 -16.38 1.70 -4.11
C ASN A 149 -16.45 2.78 -5.22
N PRO A 150 -15.48 3.70 -5.38
CA PRO A 150 -15.51 4.70 -6.44
C PRO A 150 -15.64 4.13 -7.86
N ILE A 151 -14.88 3.08 -8.22
CA ILE A 151 -15.01 2.50 -9.57
C ILE A 151 -16.39 1.89 -9.77
N LYS A 152 -16.97 1.28 -8.74
CA LYS A 152 -18.30 0.65 -8.79
C LYS A 152 -19.39 1.70 -9.02
N LEU A 153 -19.27 2.87 -8.37
CA LEU A 153 -20.13 4.02 -8.61
C LEU A 153 -19.97 4.56 -10.03
N GLY A 154 -18.73 4.69 -10.51
CA GLY A 154 -18.40 5.10 -11.88
C GLY A 154 -19.02 4.18 -12.93
N LEU A 155 -18.80 2.87 -12.81
CA LEU A 155 -19.40 1.85 -13.68
C LEU A 155 -20.93 1.90 -13.67
N GLY A 156 -21.54 2.15 -12.50
CA GLY A 156 -22.99 2.36 -12.38
C GLY A 156 -23.48 3.55 -13.21
N ARG A 157 -22.78 4.70 -13.14
CA ARG A 157 -23.10 5.90 -13.94
C ARG A 157 -22.96 5.65 -15.43
N LEU A 158 -21.88 4.98 -15.85
CA LEU A 158 -21.65 4.61 -17.24
C LEU A 158 -22.77 3.73 -17.79
N LYS A 159 -23.18 2.69 -17.03
CA LYS A 159 -24.30 1.81 -17.40
C LYS A 159 -25.62 2.57 -17.50
N ALA A 160 -25.94 3.43 -16.53
CA ALA A 160 -27.18 4.20 -16.53
C ALA A 160 -27.30 5.14 -17.74
N ARG A 161 -26.17 5.64 -18.26
CA ARG A 161 -26.12 6.51 -19.44
C ARG A 161 -25.98 5.73 -20.76
N GLY A 162 -25.90 4.39 -20.72
CA GLY A 162 -25.75 3.55 -21.91
C GLY A 162 -24.35 3.54 -22.53
N ALA A 163 -23.31 3.91 -21.78
CA ALA A 163 -21.93 3.80 -22.25
C ALA A 163 -21.52 2.33 -22.43
N LYS A 164 -20.68 2.05 -23.43
CA LYS A 164 -20.16 0.71 -23.69
C LYS A 164 -19.02 0.40 -22.72
N ILE A 165 -19.06 -0.78 -22.09
CA ILE A 165 -18.02 -1.25 -21.19
C ILE A 165 -17.45 -2.55 -21.76
N ILE A 166 -16.13 -2.63 -21.89
CA ILE A 166 -15.41 -3.82 -22.38
C ILE A 166 -14.41 -4.23 -21.29
N SER A 167 -14.44 -5.51 -20.91
CA SER A 167 -13.48 -6.10 -19.97
C SER A 167 -12.65 -7.16 -20.69
N ILE A 168 -11.32 -7.03 -20.59
CA ILE A 168 -10.34 -7.96 -21.16
C ILE A 168 -9.57 -8.56 -19.98
N ASN A 169 -9.94 -9.78 -19.61
CA ASN A 169 -9.34 -10.54 -18.53
C ASN A 169 -9.26 -12.03 -18.91
N PRO A 170 -8.24 -12.76 -18.43
CA PRO A 170 -8.16 -14.21 -18.62
C PRO A 170 -9.16 -14.99 -17.76
N VAL A 171 -9.76 -14.33 -16.77
CA VAL A 171 -10.76 -14.89 -15.86
C VAL A 171 -11.97 -13.96 -15.81
N ARG A 172 -13.14 -14.53 -15.57
CA ARG A 172 -14.35 -13.74 -15.34
C ARG A 172 -14.33 -13.21 -13.91
N THR A 173 -14.29 -11.89 -13.77
CA THR A 173 -14.47 -11.14 -12.54
C THR A 173 -15.87 -10.52 -12.54
N GLY A 174 -16.54 -10.46 -11.39
CA GLY A 174 -17.97 -10.08 -11.29
C GLY A 174 -18.95 -11.19 -11.65
#